data_AF-A0A0F9EDZ7-F1
#
_entry.id   AF-A0A0F9EDZ7-F1
#
_cell.length_a   1.000
_cell.length_b   1.000
_cell.length_c   1.000
_cell.angle_alpha   90.00
_cell.angle_beta   90.00
_cell.angle_gamma   90.00
#
_symmetry.space_group_name_H-M   'P 1'
#
loop_
_entity.id
_entity.type
_entity.pdbx_description
1 polymer ?
#
loop_
_entity_poly.entity_id
_entity_poly.type
_entity_poly.pdbx_seq_one_letter_code
_entity_poly.pdbx_strand_id
1 'polypeptide(L)'
;ISEDRLTFARSDHTEWHFSAPAGTLPEMLLQSDYWKHVAASNKRVKARDIIVAECEDRSWMATYTVRDVGPLHIKLALLKPDSDGVCWFNKIDDLSLETETHYVEWINIGDMYVVRRKSDKEIIENRFRTPELAAAWMHKHIRDIAA
;
A
#
# COMPACT_ATOMS: atom_id res chain seq x y z
N ILE A 1 -4.16 28.40 -37.97
CA ILE A 1 -4.73 27.61 -36.86
C ILE A 1 -4.23 26.20 -37.09
N SER A 2 -3.33 25.71 -36.23
CA SER A 2 -2.66 24.42 -36.45
C SER A 2 -3.60 23.30 -35.98
N GLU A 3 -4.26 22.67 -36.94
CA GLU A 3 -4.94 21.38 -36.76
C GLU A 3 -3.89 20.25 -36.70
N ASP A 4 -4.23 19.18 -35.98
CA ASP A 4 -3.48 17.93 -35.75
C ASP A 4 -2.29 17.97 -34.77
N ARG A 5 -2.62 17.93 -33.47
CA ARG A 5 -1.72 17.49 -32.37
C ARG A 5 -2.01 16.09 -31.84
N LEU A 6 -3.00 15.39 -32.42
CA LEU A 6 -3.44 14.09 -31.95
C LEU A 6 -2.89 13.01 -32.90
N THR A 7 -1.85 12.32 -32.45
CA THR A 7 -1.31 11.12 -33.10
C THR A 7 -1.82 9.87 -32.40
N PHE A 8 -2.00 8.77 -33.14
CA PHE A 8 -2.32 7.46 -32.56
C PHE A 8 -1.35 7.12 -31.42
N ALA A 9 -1.90 6.90 -30.22
CA ALA A 9 -1.12 6.56 -29.04
C ALA A 9 -0.74 5.07 -29.09
N ARG A 10 0.48 4.77 -29.54
CA ARG A 10 1.08 3.46 -29.27
C ARG A 10 1.60 3.49 -27.83
N SER A 11 0.88 2.83 -26.94
CA SER A 11 1.28 2.69 -25.54
C SER A 11 2.39 1.64 -25.44
N ASP A 12 3.64 2.08 -25.46
CA ASP A 12 4.81 1.24 -25.15
C ASP A 12 5.35 1.67 -23.78
N HIS A 13 4.60 1.33 -22.72
CA HIS A 13 5.06 1.50 -21.35
C HIS A 13 5.35 0.13 -20.74
N THR A 14 6.35 0.07 -19.87
CA THR A 14 6.62 -1.12 -19.06
C THR A 14 5.89 -0.98 -17.72
N GLU A 15 5.23 -2.06 -17.29
CA GLU A 15 4.68 -2.17 -15.94
C GLU A 15 5.70 -2.85 -15.03
N TRP A 16 5.96 -2.23 -13.88
CA TRP A 16 6.89 -2.70 -12.87
C TRP A 16 6.14 -3.02 -11.58
N HIS A 17 6.35 -4.21 -11.03
CA HIS A 17 5.81 -4.56 -9.71
C HIS A 17 6.86 -4.27 -8.62
N PHE A 18 6.42 -3.61 -7.55
CA PHE A 18 7.26 -3.27 -6.41
C PHE A 18 6.59 -3.64 -5.09
N SER A 19 7.29 -4.41 -4.25
CA SER A 19 6.82 -4.72 -2.89
C SER A 19 7.49 -3.76 -1.90
N ALA A 20 6.70 -2.87 -1.31
CA ALA A 20 7.15 -1.93 -0.29
C ALA A 20 7.22 -2.62 1.09
N PRO A 21 8.26 -2.37 1.91
CA PRO A 21 8.35 -2.95 3.24
C PRO A 21 7.14 -2.63 4.12
N ALA A 22 6.76 -3.56 5.00
CA ALA A 22 5.65 -3.38 5.94
C ALA A 22 5.74 -2.05 6.71
N GLY A 23 4.61 -1.34 6.84
CA GLY A 23 4.53 -0.02 7.46
C GLY A 23 5.02 1.16 6.61
N THR A 24 5.47 0.94 5.37
CA THR A 24 5.75 2.04 4.43
C THR A 24 4.44 2.65 3.97
N LEU A 25 4.30 3.98 4.02
CA LEU A 25 3.10 4.66 3.53
C LEU A 25 3.17 4.91 2.01
N PRO A 26 2.04 4.91 1.28
CA PRO A 26 2.01 5.22 -0.16
C PRO A 26 2.68 6.55 -0.50
N GLU A 27 2.51 7.57 0.34
CA GLU A 27 3.07 8.91 0.14
C GLU A 27 4.60 8.92 0.22
N MET A 28 5.21 7.96 0.91
CA MET A 28 6.67 7.83 0.96
C MET A 28 7.25 7.43 -0.40
N LEU A 29 6.51 6.66 -1.20
CA LEU A 29 6.92 6.30 -2.56
C LEU A 29 6.91 7.50 -3.51
N LEU A 30 6.22 8.59 -3.18
CA LEU A 30 6.28 9.82 -3.97
C LEU A 30 7.58 10.61 -3.76
N GLN A 31 8.32 10.30 -2.69
CA GLN A 31 9.59 10.94 -2.39
C GLN A 31 10.69 10.36 -3.29
N SER A 32 11.37 11.22 -4.04
CA SER A 32 12.42 10.80 -4.99
C SER A 32 13.56 10.03 -4.34
N ASP A 33 13.87 10.37 -3.09
CA ASP A 33 14.97 9.79 -2.33
C ASP A 33 14.73 8.33 -1.94
N TYR A 34 13.47 7.92 -1.81
CA TYR A 34 13.09 6.53 -1.55
C TYR A 34 13.66 5.61 -2.65
N TRP A 35 13.63 6.07 -3.90
CA TRP A 35 14.03 5.29 -5.07
C TRP A 35 15.51 5.34 -5.40
N LYS A 36 16.37 5.98 -4.59
CA LYS A 36 17.83 6.05 -4.83
C LYS A 36 18.45 4.68 -5.09
N HIS A 37 18.05 3.68 -4.31
CA HIS A 37 18.53 2.30 -4.44
C HIS A 37 18.09 1.64 -5.75
N VAL A 38 16.87 1.94 -6.22
CA VAL A 38 16.35 1.44 -7.50
C VAL A 38 17.02 2.16 -8.67
N ALA A 39 17.12 3.49 -8.62
CA ALA A 39 17.79 4.30 -9.64
C ALA A 39 19.26 3.90 -9.83
N ALA A 40 19.99 3.73 -8.72
CA ALA A 40 21.39 3.31 -8.75
C ALA A 40 21.58 1.89 -9.31
N SER A 41 20.60 0.99 -9.10
CA SER A 41 20.64 -0.37 -9.65
C SER A 41 20.43 -0.45 -11.16
N ASN A 42 20.19 0.69 -11.83
CA ASN A 42 20.12 0.86 -13.28
C ASN A 42 19.18 -0.13 -13.98
N LYS A 43 18.01 -0.37 -13.36
CA LYS A 43 16.91 -1.06 -14.03
C LYS A 43 16.20 -0.06 -14.94
N ARG A 44 15.76 -0.59 -16.08
CA ARG A 44 15.33 0.09 -17.30
C ARG A 44 14.05 0.94 -17.16
N VAL A 45 13.77 1.46 -15.96
CA VAL A 45 12.65 2.33 -15.67
C VAL A 45 12.82 3.60 -16.47
N LYS A 46 11.82 3.92 -17.28
CA LYS A 46 11.77 5.12 -18.11
C LYS A 46 10.64 6.02 -17.64
N ALA A 47 10.74 7.30 -18.00
CA ALA A 47 9.60 8.19 -17.90
C ALA A 47 8.41 7.59 -18.68
N ARG A 48 7.21 7.72 -18.11
CA ARG A 48 5.93 7.14 -18.54
C ARG A 48 5.74 5.65 -18.28
N ASP A 49 6.71 4.95 -17.72
CA ASP A 49 6.47 3.60 -17.18
C ASP A 49 5.46 3.66 -16.03
N ILE A 50 4.88 2.49 -15.73
CA ILE A 50 3.92 2.30 -14.65
C ILE A 50 4.58 1.47 -13.54
N ILE A 51 4.38 1.87 -12.30
CA ILE A 51 4.80 1.11 -11.12
C ILE A 51 3.54 0.73 -10.35
N VAL A 52 3.26 -0.56 -10.26
CA VAL A 52 2.27 -1.14 -9.36
C VAL A 52 3.00 -1.51 -8.08
N ALA A 53 2.76 -0.75 -7.02
CA ALA A 53 3.36 -1.00 -5.72
C ALA A 53 2.33 -1.56 -4.73
N GLU A 54 2.74 -2.54 -3.94
CA GLU A 54 1.94 -3.09 -2.84
C GLU A 54 2.78 -3.11 -1.56
N CYS A 55 2.16 -2.91 -0.41
CA CYS A 55 2.84 -3.11 0.87
C CYS A 55 2.94 -4.62 1.17
N GLU A 56 4.07 -5.08 1.73
CA GLU A 56 4.27 -6.48 2.14
C GLU A 56 3.20 -6.96 3.15
N ASP A 57 2.73 -6.06 4.02
CA ASP A 57 1.64 -6.32 4.97
C ASP A 57 0.24 -6.26 4.34
N ARG A 58 0.17 -6.00 3.02
CA ARG A 58 -1.06 -5.84 2.23
C ARG A 58 -1.98 -4.72 2.71
N SER A 59 -1.46 -3.76 3.47
CA SER A 59 -2.24 -2.60 3.94
C SER A 59 -2.65 -1.65 2.81
N TRP A 60 -1.95 -1.66 1.67
CA TRP A 60 -2.32 -0.87 0.49
C TRP A 60 -1.71 -1.42 -0.81
N MET A 61 -2.31 -1.05 -1.94
CA MET A 61 -1.76 -1.25 -3.28
C MET A 61 -2.06 -0.04 -4.18
N ALA A 62 -1.03 0.60 -4.72
CA ALA A 62 -1.16 1.82 -5.49
C ALA A 62 -0.41 1.76 -6.81
N THR A 63 -0.99 2.38 -7.84
CA THR A 63 -0.39 2.48 -9.16
C THR A 63 0.15 3.89 -9.36
N TYR A 64 1.39 3.98 -9.83
CA TYR A 64 2.10 5.22 -10.06
C TYR A 64 2.56 5.30 -11.51
N THR A 65 2.58 6.50 -12.07
CA THR A 65 3.28 6.78 -13.32
C THR A 65 4.63 7.42 -13.02
N VAL A 66 5.67 6.94 -13.70
CA VAL A 66 7.01 7.51 -13.63
C VAL A 66 7.03 8.82 -14.41
N ARG A 67 7.26 9.94 -13.72
CA ARG A 67 7.34 11.27 -14.33
C ARG A 67 8.72 11.58 -14.88
N ASP A 68 9.74 11.22 -14.12
CA ASP A 68 11.14 11.57 -14.41
C ASP A 68 12.07 10.54 -13.76
N VAL A 69 13.19 10.25 -14.42
CA VAL A 69 14.20 9.30 -13.97
C VAL A 69 15.56 9.94 -14.17
N GLY A 70 16.36 9.99 -13.10
CA GLY A 70 17.74 10.42 -13.14
C GLY A 70 18.67 9.38 -12.50
N PRO A 71 19.99 9.65 -12.48
CA PRO A 71 20.97 8.69 -11.96
C PRO A 71 20.76 8.29 -10.49
N LEU A 72 20.11 9.15 -9.70
CA LEU A 72 19.90 8.96 -8.26
C LEU A 72 18.46 9.26 -7.83
N HIS A 73 17.52 9.36 -8.77
CA HIS A 73 16.14 9.69 -8.44
C HIS A 73 15.14 9.07 -9.40
N ILE A 74 13.96 8.75 -8.87
CA ILE A 74 12.76 8.44 -9.65
C ILE A 74 11.65 9.30 -9.08
N LYS A 75 11.02 10.13 -9.92
CA LYS A 75 9.85 10.93 -9.51
C LYS A 75 8.60 10.24 -9.97
N LEU A 76 7.71 9.94 -9.04
CA LEU A 76 6.44 9.31 -9.31
C LEU A 76 5.30 10.30 -9.19
N ALA A 77 4.23 10.05 -9.92
CA ALA A 77 2.93 10.63 -9.66
C ALA A 77 1.94 9.50 -9.45
N LEU A 78 1.13 9.61 -8.39
CA LEU A 78 0.04 8.67 -8.14
C LEU A 78 -0.95 8.77 -9.31
N LEU A 79 -1.26 7.63 -9.94
CA LEU A 79 -2.35 7.55 -10.89
C LEU A 79 -3.64 7.44 -10.09
N LYS A 80 -4.50 8.47 -10.20
CA LYS A 80 -5.86 8.39 -9.67
C LYS A 80 -6.61 7.28 -10.41
N PRO A 81 -7.57 6.60 -9.76
CA PRO A 81 -8.42 5.68 -10.50
C PRO A 81 -9.19 6.49 -11.53
N ASP A 82 -8.96 6.18 -12.81
CA ASP A 82 -10.04 6.29 -13.78
C ASP A 82 -11.16 5.35 -13.33
N SER A 83 -12.39 5.67 -13.67
CA SER A 83 -13.64 5.02 -13.26
C SER A 83 -13.70 3.49 -13.42
N ASP A 84 -12.69 2.87 -14.02
CA ASP A 84 -12.54 1.43 -14.27
C ASP A 84 -11.52 0.71 -13.34
N GLY A 85 -11.16 1.31 -12.21
CA GLY A 85 -10.92 0.50 -11.00
C GLY A 85 -9.53 -0.13 -10.81
N VAL A 86 -8.44 0.62 -11.02
CA VAL A 86 -7.15 0.26 -10.43
C VAL A 86 -6.56 1.44 -9.65
N CYS A 87 -7.11 1.66 -8.46
CA CYS A 87 -6.44 2.42 -7.42
C CYS A 87 -6.93 1.86 -6.07
N TRP A 88 -6.18 0.92 -5.51
CA TRP A 88 -6.54 0.32 -4.23
C TRP A 88 -5.78 1.02 -3.10
N PHE A 89 -6.18 2.27 -2.83
CA PHE A 89 -6.25 2.68 -1.43
C PHE A 89 -7.39 1.89 -0.77
N ASN A 90 -7.23 0.56 -0.64
CA ASN A 90 -7.89 -0.15 0.44
C ASN A 90 -7.13 0.23 1.71
N LYS A 91 -7.20 1.51 2.09
CA LYS A 91 -7.30 1.77 3.51
C LYS A 91 -8.51 0.96 3.90
N ILE A 92 -8.31 -0.15 4.60
CA ILE A 92 -9.40 -1.04 4.94
C ILE A 92 -10.20 -0.33 6.03
N ASP A 93 -10.89 0.74 5.63
CA ASP A 93 -11.63 1.67 6.50
C ASP A 93 -12.84 0.94 7.12
N ASP A 94 -13.24 -0.19 6.54
CA ASP A 94 -14.33 -1.05 7.02
C ASP A 94 -13.85 -2.25 7.84
N LEU A 95 -12.57 -2.34 8.24
CA LEU A 95 -12.22 -3.30 9.28
C LEU A 95 -12.79 -2.81 10.61
N SER A 96 -13.97 -3.33 10.93
CA SER A 96 -14.51 -3.19 12.27
C SER A 96 -13.43 -3.64 13.26
N LEU A 97 -13.07 -2.72 14.17
CA LEU A 97 -12.16 -2.96 15.29
C LEU A 97 -12.76 -3.95 16.30
N GLU A 98 -13.98 -4.41 16.04
CA GLU A 98 -14.73 -5.32 16.88
C GLU A 98 -15.47 -6.36 16.02
N THR A 99 -15.48 -7.60 16.48
CA THR A 99 -16.27 -8.70 15.93
C THR A 99 -17.15 -9.27 17.03
N GLU A 100 -17.95 -10.30 16.75
CA GLU A 100 -18.75 -10.95 17.79
C GLU A 100 -17.91 -11.56 18.91
N THR A 101 -16.69 -11.99 18.61
CA THR A 101 -15.82 -12.77 19.52
C THR A 101 -14.58 -12.03 19.97
N HIS A 102 -14.10 -11.03 19.22
CA HIS A 102 -12.84 -10.33 19.47
C HIS A 102 -12.97 -8.81 19.30
N TYR A 103 -12.07 -8.05 19.89
CA TYR A 103 -11.96 -6.61 19.70
C TYR A 103 -10.51 -6.13 19.81
N VAL A 104 -10.22 -4.99 19.18
CA VAL A 104 -8.92 -4.32 19.21
C VAL A 104 -8.93 -3.27 20.33
N GLU A 105 -7.94 -3.33 21.21
CA GLU A 105 -7.77 -2.40 22.33
C GLU A 105 -6.36 -1.79 22.32
N TRP A 106 -6.24 -0.50 22.62
CA TRP A 106 -4.96 0.16 22.87
C TRP A 106 -4.58 0.02 24.36
N ILE A 107 -3.39 -0.53 24.65
CA ILE A 107 -3.01 -0.87 26.04
C ILE A 107 -1.99 0.09 26.67
N ASN A 108 -1.02 0.62 25.92
CA ASN A 108 0.07 1.39 26.52
C ASN A 108 0.73 2.41 25.58
N ILE A 109 1.46 3.36 26.19
CA ILE A 109 2.31 4.44 25.69
C ILE A 109 3.34 4.04 24.60
N GLY A 110 3.51 2.75 24.33
CA GLY A 110 4.35 2.27 23.22
C GLY A 110 3.61 2.15 21.88
N ASP A 111 2.43 2.78 21.73
CA ASP A 111 1.57 2.70 20.55
C ASP A 111 1.28 1.25 20.11
N MET A 112 0.99 0.40 21.09
CA MET A 112 0.69 -1.01 20.85
C MET A 112 -0.80 -1.27 21.00
N TYR A 113 -1.42 -1.62 19.87
CA TYR A 113 -2.74 -2.21 19.81
C TYR A 113 -2.63 -3.72 20.02
N VAL A 114 -3.64 -4.28 20.67
CA VAL A 114 -3.76 -5.73 20.89
C VAL A 114 -5.13 -6.21 20.44
N VAL A 115 -5.21 -7.51 20.14
CA VAL A 115 -6.48 -8.20 19.87
C VAL A 115 -6.85 -9.02 21.10
N ARG A 116 -8.03 -8.76 21.66
CA ARG A 116 -8.57 -9.50 22.81
C ARG A 116 -9.80 -10.29 22.44
N ARG A 117 -10.00 -11.42 23.11
CA ARG A 117 -11.25 -12.18 23.06
C ARG A 117 -12.27 -11.59 24.05
N LYS A 118 -13.53 -11.49 23.65
CA LYS A 118 -14.60 -10.91 24.48
C LYS A 118 -15.02 -11.77 25.67
N SER A 119 -14.91 -13.10 25.56
CA SER A 119 -15.39 -14.03 26.59
C SER A 119 -14.61 -13.94 27.90
N ASP A 120 -13.28 -13.85 27.83
CA ASP A 120 -12.35 -13.94 28.95
C ASP A 120 -11.42 -12.72 29.05
N LYS A 121 -11.45 -11.82 28.06
CA LYS A 121 -10.55 -10.68 27.91
C LYS A 121 -9.08 -11.08 27.74
N GLU A 122 -8.83 -12.33 27.35
CA GLU A 122 -7.49 -12.83 27.05
C GLU A 122 -6.90 -12.09 25.84
N ILE A 123 -5.62 -11.73 25.93
CA ILE A 123 -4.88 -11.14 24.81
C ILE A 123 -4.46 -12.29 23.91
N ILE A 124 -5.00 -12.31 22.69
CA ILE A 124 -4.70 -13.34 21.70
C ILE A 124 -3.41 -12.98 20.95
N GLU A 125 -3.25 -11.72 20.58
CA GLU A 125 -2.06 -11.22 19.90
C GLU A 125 -1.82 -9.74 20.24
N ASN A 126 -0.56 -9.32 20.24
CA ASN A 126 -0.16 -7.97 20.64
C ASN A 126 0.91 -7.35 19.71
N ARG A 127 1.37 -6.14 20.06
CA ARG A 127 2.44 -5.38 19.37
C ARG A 127 2.07 -4.89 17.97
N PHE A 128 0.79 -4.65 17.70
CA PHE A 128 0.39 -3.97 16.47
C PHE A 128 0.65 -2.47 16.60
N ARG A 129 1.28 -1.88 15.59
CA ARG A 129 1.57 -0.43 15.55
C ARG A 129 0.35 0.42 15.27
N THR A 130 -0.66 -0.16 14.61
CA THR A 130 -1.90 0.55 14.26
C THR A 130 -3.10 -0.37 14.53
N PRO A 131 -4.29 0.21 14.80
CA PRO A 131 -5.48 -0.58 15.08
C PRO A 131 -5.96 -1.35 13.84
N GLU A 132 -5.68 -0.84 12.64
CA GLU A 132 -6.05 -1.48 11.37
C GLU A 132 -5.23 -2.75 11.14
N LEU A 133 -3.93 -2.76 11.49
CA LEU A 133 -3.10 -3.97 11.43
C LEU A 133 -3.60 -5.04 12.41
N ALA A 134 -3.96 -4.61 13.63
CA ALA A 134 -4.56 -5.49 14.62
C ALA A 134 -5.90 -6.07 14.13
N ALA A 135 -6.75 -5.24 13.52
CA ALA A 135 -8.03 -5.66 12.98
C ALA A 135 -7.84 -6.62 11.78
N ALA A 136 -6.92 -6.33 10.87
CA ALA A 136 -6.64 -7.19 9.71
C ALA A 136 -6.18 -8.58 10.17
N TRP A 137 -5.30 -8.62 11.18
CA TRP A 137 -4.89 -9.86 11.80
C TRP A 137 -6.06 -10.58 12.49
N MET A 138 -6.88 -9.86 13.25
CA MET A 138 -8.06 -10.42 13.94
C MET A 138 -9.03 -11.10 12.95
N HIS A 139 -9.37 -10.42 11.86
CA HIS A 139 -10.29 -10.94 10.84
C HIS A 139 -9.71 -12.17 10.13
N LYS A 140 -8.40 -12.18 9.86
CA LYS A 140 -7.72 -13.36 9.33
C LYS A 140 -7.76 -14.53 10.32
N HIS A 141 -7.44 -14.26 11.59
CA HIS A 141 -7.42 -15.28 12.65
C HIS A 141 -8.79 -15.94 12.86
N ILE A 142 -9.86 -15.15 12.85
CA ILE A 142 -11.24 -15.67 12.95
C ILE A 142 -11.57 -16.58 11.76
N ARG A 143 -11.15 -16.19 10.55
CA ARG A 143 -11.33 -17.01 9.34
C ARG A 143 -10.57 -18.34 9.43
N ASP A 144 -9.34 -18.30 9.94
CA ASP A 144 -8.49 -19.49 10.07
C ASP A 144 -9.01 -20.46 11.14
N ILE A 145 -9.69 -19.99 12.20
CA ILE A 145 -10.33 -20.84 13.22
C ILE A 145 -11.63 -21.48 12.71
N ALA A 146 -12.37 -20.78 11.85
CA ALA A 146 -13.66 -21.25 11.33
C ALA A 146 -13.54 -22.28 10.19
N ALA A 147 -12.36 -22.43 9.60
CA ALA A 147 -12.04 -23.38 8.53
C ALA A 147 -11.59 -24.74 9.08
#